data_AF-A0A0F8WRI9-F1
#
_entry.id   AF-A0A0F8WRI9-F1
#
_cell.length_a   1.000
_cell.length_b   1.000
_cell.length_c   1.000
_cell.angle_alpha   90.00
_cell.angle_beta   90.00
_cell.angle_gamma   90.00
#
_symmetry.space_group_name_H-M   'P 1'
#
loop_
_entity.id
_entity.type
_entity.pdbx_description
1 polymer ?
#
loop_
_entity_poly.entity_id
_entity_poly.type
_entity_poly.pdbx_seq_one_letter_code
_entity_poly.pdbx_strand_id
1 'polypeptide(L)' 'MKDSLFCTRSKEHLGAMDNQLFRVMLSWFMVSDPWPLGDTAHRVIEDLLNKESKRRKYVSWIYAFHKYRDI' A
#
# COMPACT_ATOMS: atom_id res chain seq x y z
N MET A 1 -21.50 -29.52 -28.11
CA MET A 1 -20.39 -29.23 -27.16
C MET A 1 -20.60 -27.82 -26.64
N LYS A 2 -20.57 -27.65 -25.31
CA LYS A 2 -20.95 -26.42 -24.62
C LYS A 2 -19.71 -25.55 -24.44
N ASP A 3 -19.51 -24.57 -25.31
CA ASP A 3 -18.53 -23.51 -25.07
C ASP A 3 -19.18 -22.44 -24.19
N SER A 4 -19.18 -22.72 -22.89
CA SER A 4 -19.44 -21.74 -21.84
C SER A 4 -18.26 -21.76 -20.88
N LEU A 5 -17.27 -20.91 -21.18
CA LEU A 5 -16.36 -20.40 -20.18
C LEU A 5 -16.54 -18.89 -20.14
N PHE A 6 -17.66 -18.52 -19.53
CA PHE A 6 -17.73 -17.50 -18.49
C PHE A 6 -16.41 -16.72 -18.31
N CYS A 7 -16.25 -15.63 -19.08
CA CYS A 7 -15.40 -14.55 -18.63
C CYS A 7 -16.13 -13.91 -17.44
N THR A 8 -16.04 -14.53 -16.26
CA THR A 8 -16.49 -13.92 -15.00
C THR A 8 -15.63 -12.68 -14.79
N ARG A 9 -16.17 -11.53 -15.20
CA ARG A 9 -15.99 -10.20 -14.65
C ARG A 9 -15.01 -10.18 -13.47
N SER A 10 -13.77 -9.77 -13.74
CA SER A 10 -12.80 -9.43 -12.69
C SER A 10 -13.48 -8.46 -11.73
N LYS A 11 -13.70 -8.88 -10.48
CA LYS A 11 -13.97 -7.94 -9.40
C LYS A 11 -12.67 -7.18 -9.21
N GLU A 12 -12.54 -6.01 -9.84
CA GLU A 12 -11.45 -5.09 -9.56
C GLU A 12 -11.43 -4.84 -8.05
N HIS A 13 -10.44 -5.42 -7.38
CA HIS A 13 -10.18 -5.22 -5.96
C HIS A 13 -9.50 -3.85 -5.81
N LEU A 14 -10.23 -2.77 -6.07
CA LEU A 14 -9.78 -1.38 -6.00
C LEU A 14 -9.32 -0.92 -4.60
N GLY A 15 -9.26 -1.83 -3.61
CA GLY A 15 -9.13 -1.48 -2.19
C GLY A 15 -7.87 -1.96 -1.46
N ALA A 16 -7.04 -2.82 -2.06
CA ALA A 16 -5.88 -3.40 -1.37
C ALA A 16 -4.59 -3.20 -2.17
N MET A 17 -3.61 -2.51 -1.57
CA MET A 17 -2.28 -2.39 -2.16
C MET A 17 -1.57 -3.75 -2.18
N ASP A 18 -0.87 -4.05 -3.27
CA ASP A 18 0.01 -5.22 -3.35
C ASP A 18 1.07 -5.21 -2.22
N ASN A 19 1.47 -6.40 -1.76
CA ASN A 19 2.43 -6.55 -0.66
C ASN A 19 3.80 -5.98 -0.99
N GLN A 20 4.32 -6.24 -2.20
CA GLN A 20 5.63 -5.76 -2.61
C GLN A 20 5.58 -4.24 -2.82
N LEU A 21 4.53 -3.74 -3.48
CA LEU A 21 4.31 -2.32 -3.65
C LEU A 21 4.27 -1.59 -2.30
N PHE A 22 3.50 -2.11 -1.33
CA PHE A 22 3.40 -1.52 0.00
C PHE A 22 4.75 -1.46 0.71
N ARG A 23 5.55 -2.53 0.65
CA ARG A 23 6.90 -2.56 1.25
C ARG A 23 7.84 -1.54 0.62
N VAL A 24 7.84 -1.43 -0.71
CA VAL A 24 8.67 -0.45 -1.43
C VAL A 24 8.25 0.97 -1.05
N MET A 25 6.96 1.26 -1.04
CA MET A 25 6.44 2.58 -0.68
C MET A 25 6.78 2.97 0.76
N LEU A 26 6.66 2.05 1.73
CA LEU A 26 7.10 2.27 3.10
C LEU A 26 8.59 2.63 3.20
N SER A 27 9.45 1.85 2.52
CA SER A 27 10.89 2.08 2.53
C SER A 27 11.27 3.42 1.89
N TRP A 28 10.68 3.76 0.75
CA TRP A 28 10.94 5.04 0.11
C TRP A 28 10.45 6.21 0.95
N PHE A 29 9.26 6.10 1.54
CA PHE A 29 8.70 7.16 2.38
C PHE A 29 9.55 7.41 3.63
N MET A 30 10.06 6.34 4.27
CA MET A 30 10.93 6.46 5.45
C MET A 30 12.34 6.99 5.12
N VAL A 31 12.95 6.51 4.02
CA VAL A 31 14.37 6.77 3.73
C VAL A 31 14.59 8.11 3.04
N SER A 32 13.62 8.57 2.24
CA SER A 32 13.81 9.76 1.38
C SER A 32 13.20 11.04 1.96
N ASP A 33 12.92 11.10 3.27
CA ASP A 33 12.42 12.31 3.95
C ASP A 33 13.56 13.34 4.17
N PRO A 34 13.45 14.60 3.68
CA PRO A 34 12.29 15.20 3.01
C PRO A 34 12.21 14.92 1.51
N TRP A 35 11.03 14.50 1.05
CA TRP A 35 10.72 14.44 -0.38
C TRP A 35 10.51 15.86 -0.92
N PRO A 36 10.93 16.17 -2.15
CA PRO A 36 10.65 17.46 -2.81
C PRO A 36 9.19 17.53 -3.30
N LEU A 37 8.25 17.08 -2.48
CA LEU A 37 6.82 17.17 -2.69
C LEU A 37 6.27 18.32 -1.84
N GLY A 38 5.20 18.96 -2.32
CA GLY A 38 4.46 19.90 -1.48
C GLY A 38 3.72 19.19 -0.33
N ASP A 39 3.45 19.92 0.76
CA ASP A 39 2.82 19.39 1.99
C ASP A 39 1.55 18.56 1.73
N THR A 40 0.75 18.96 0.75
CA THR A 40 -0.49 18.23 0.40
C THR A 40 -0.18 16.84 -0.16
N ALA A 41 0.79 16.73 -1.08
CA ALA A 41 1.17 15.45 -1.65
C ALA A 41 1.83 14.55 -0.61
N HIS A 42 2.64 15.12 0.28
CA HIS A 42 3.22 14.40 1.42
C HIS A 42 2.12 13.78 2.31
N ARG A 43 1.14 14.57 2.73
CA ARG A 43 0.02 14.09 3.57
C ARG A 43 -0.82 13.02 2.88
N VAL A 44 -1.07 13.15 1.57
CA VAL A 44 -1.82 12.14 0.81
C VAL A 44 -1.13 10.78 0.83
N ILE A 45 0.20 10.76 0.65
CA ILE A 45 0.99 9.51 0.69
C ILE A 45 1.00 8.95 2.12
N GLU A 46 1.19 9.79 3.13
CA GLU A 46 1.15 9.39 4.53
C GLU A 46 -0.19 8.75 4.90
N ASP A 47 -1.32 9.38 4.53
CA ASP A 47 -2.66 8.87 4.77
C ASP A 47 -2.92 7.55 4.06
N LEU A 48 -2.44 7.42 2.82
CA LEU A 48 -2.54 6.18 2.06
C LEU A 48 -1.81 5.03 2.78
N LEU A 49 -0.57 5.27 3.21
CA LEU A 49 0.23 4.27 3.92
C LEU A 49 -0.37 3.94 5.28
N ASN A 50 -0.91 4.92 6.02
CA ASN A 50 -1.60 4.69 7.28
C ASN A 50 -2.87 3.83 7.11
N LYS A 51 -3.69 4.12 6.10
CA LYS A 51 -4.89 3.33 5.79
C LYS A 51 -4.53 1.89 5.46
N GLU A 52 -3.54 1.70 4.60
CA GLU A 52 -3.08 0.38 4.18
C GLU A 52 -2.44 -0.41 5.35
N SER A 53 -1.71 0.28 6.23
CA SER A 53 -1.16 -0.31 7.46
C SER A 53 -2.26 -0.81 8.39
N LYS A 54 -3.29 0.00 8.62
CA LYS A 54 -4.45 -0.36 9.45
C LYS A 54 -5.23 -1.53 8.84
N ARG A 55 -5.39 -1.55 7.51
CA ARG A 55 -5.99 -2.68 6.78
C ARG A 55 -5.25 -3.99 7.07
N ARG A 56 -3.92 -3.93 7.16
CA ARG A 56 -3.01 -5.03 7.50
C ARG A 56 -2.85 -5.28 9.01
N LYS A 57 -3.65 -4.61 9.86
CA LYS A 57 -3.64 -4.73 11.34
C LYS A 57 -2.38 -4.18 12.02
N TYR A 58 -1.66 -3.28 11.37
CA TYR A 58 -0.62 -2.48 12.02
C TYR A 58 -1.19 -1.18 12.59
N VAL A 59 -0.54 -0.64 13.64
CA VAL A 59 -0.98 0.59 14.31
C VAL A 59 -0.77 1.83 13.44
N SER A 60 0.35 1.90 12.72
CA SER A 60 0.73 3.00 11.83
C SER A 60 1.67 2.53 10.71
N TRP A 61 1.88 3.37 9.70
CA TRP A 61 2.86 3.08 8.63
C TRP A 61 4.29 2.95 9.17
N ILE A 62 4.66 3.74 10.17
CA ILE A 62 5.98 3.68 10.83
C ILE A 62 6.17 2.30 11.48
N TYR A 63 5.16 1.82 12.21
CA TYR A 63 5.22 0.50 12.83
C TYR A 63 5.31 -0.62 11.78
N ALA A 64 4.53 -0.50 10.70
CA ALA A 64 4.57 -1.44 9.59
C ALA A 64 5.97 -1.50 8.95
N PHE A 65 6.61 -0.35 8.71
CA PHE A 65 7.98 -0.27 8.18
C PHE A 65 8.97 -1.06 9.04
N HIS A 66 8.99 -0.83 10.35
CA HIS A 66 9.91 -1.55 11.25
C HIS A 66 9.64 -3.06 11.25
N LYS A 67 8.37 -3.48 11.22
CA LYS A 67 8.03 -4.91 11.15
C LYS A 67 8.48 -5.61 9.86
N TYR A 68 8.52 -4.90 8.73
CA TYR A 68 8.99 -5.47 7.47
C TYR A 68 10.51 -5.48 7.30
N ARG A 69 11.25 -4.76 8.17
CA ARG A 69 12.71 -4.74 8.18
C ARG A 69 13.31 -5.86 9.03
N ASP A 70 12.57 -6.35 10.03
CA ASP A 70 13.01 -7.41 10.95
C ASP A 70 12.77 -8.84 10.39
N ILE A 71 12.44 -8.97 9.10
CA ILE A 71 12.23 -10.23 8.35
C ILE A 71 13.20 -10.26 7.19
#